data_AF-A0A9X4KGI4-F1
#
_entry.id   AF-A0A9X4KGI4-F1
#
_cell.length_a   1.000
_cell.length_b   1.000
_cell.length_c   1.000
_cell.angle_alpha   90.00
_cell.angle_beta   90.00
_cell.angle_gamma   90.00
#
_symmetry.space_group_name_H-M   'P 1'
#
loop_
_entity.id
_entity.type
_entity.pdbx_description
1 polymer ?
#
loop_
_entity_poly.entity_id
_entity_poly.type
_entity_poly.pdbx_seq_one_letter_code
_entity_poly.pdbx_strand_id
1 'polypeptide(L)'
;MNKLKCRINISANKGEGHISQIITGFLMLKEQGIIDLEINRSRNHPFTGIVEVIVNDKINVLYDMADGYNFDLGEVQAYARKTAFYFKRSYNEEYNNRYDFGSRIYPLGLNYHVTMKNNILDKPYEANLAHRIKWYIKERFGNNYSQHFYVEKFEDTPKPSNASP
;
A
#
# COMPACT_ATOMS: atom_id res chain seq x y z
N MET A 1 -20.87 15.13 -8.34
CA MET A 1 -19.84 14.36 -9.09
C MET A 1 -20.06 12.89 -8.84
N ASN A 2 -20.10 12.05 -9.87
CA ASN A 2 -20.06 10.60 -9.67
C ASN A 2 -18.67 10.22 -9.18
N LYS A 3 -18.60 9.59 -8.00
CA LYS A 3 -17.34 9.12 -7.44
C LYS A 3 -16.83 7.92 -8.26
N LEU A 4 -15.51 7.79 -8.36
CA LEU A 4 -14.91 6.60 -8.95
C LEU A 4 -15.06 5.44 -7.97
N LYS A 5 -15.47 4.27 -8.46
CA LYS A 5 -15.50 3.05 -7.66
C LYS A 5 -14.12 2.39 -7.71
N CYS A 6 -13.51 2.18 -6.56
CA CYS A 6 -12.22 1.52 -6.43
C CYS A 6 -12.36 0.29 -5.54
N ARG A 7 -11.85 -0.84 -6.00
CA ARG A 7 -11.68 -2.05 -5.18
C ARG A 7 -10.20 -2.36 -5.08
N ILE A 8 -9.72 -2.55 -3.86
CA ILE A 8 -8.35 -2.95 -3.59
C ILE A 8 -8.34 -4.40 -3.15
N ASN A 9 -7.49 -5.23 -3.77
CA ASN A 9 -7.21 -6.58 -3.30
C ASN A 9 -5.76 -6.66 -2.83
N ILE A 10 -5.55 -7.13 -1.60
CA ILE A 10 -4.23 -7.30 -0.98
C ILE A 10 -4.16 -8.58 -0.16
N SER A 11 -2.94 -8.98 0.18
CA SER A 11 -2.73 -10.08 1.12
C SER A 11 -3.16 -9.74 2.54
N ALA A 12 -3.80 -10.70 3.19
CA ALA A 12 -4.10 -10.70 4.62
C ALA A 12 -2.90 -11.14 5.48
N ASN A 13 -1.89 -11.77 4.87
CA ASN A 13 -0.66 -12.14 5.56
C ASN A 13 0.04 -10.86 6.05
N LYS A 14 1.00 -10.99 6.99
CA LYS A 14 1.74 -9.84 7.53
C LYS A 14 2.40 -9.11 6.34
N GLY A 15 1.76 -8.02 5.92
CA GLY A 15 2.10 -7.33 4.69
C GLY A 15 3.45 -6.68 4.80
N GLU A 16 4.11 -6.49 3.67
CA GLU A 16 5.28 -5.65 3.61
C GLU A 16 4.90 -4.23 3.99
N GLY A 17 5.66 -3.58 4.88
CA GLY A 17 5.44 -2.17 5.23
C GLY A 17 5.45 -1.24 4.01
N HIS A 18 5.97 -1.71 2.88
CA HIS A 18 6.05 -1.01 1.61
C HIS A 18 4.70 -0.72 0.97
N ILE A 19 3.64 -1.48 1.26
CA ILE A 19 2.30 -1.17 0.71
C ILE A 19 1.63 0.03 1.39
N SER A 20 2.21 0.53 2.48
CA SER A 20 1.62 1.60 3.29
C SER A 20 1.29 2.85 2.50
N GLN A 21 2.21 3.37 1.68
CA GLN A 21 1.97 4.57 0.89
C GLN A 21 0.73 4.45 -0.01
N ILE A 22 0.60 3.33 -0.74
CA ILE A 22 -0.51 3.12 -1.67
C ILE A 22 -1.82 3.02 -0.91
N ILE A 23 -1.89 2.19 0.14
CA ILE A 23 -3.11 2.01 0.91
C ILE A 23 -3.53 3.31 1.60
N THR A 24 -2.58 4.05 2.19
CA THR A 24 -2.83 5.36 2.80
C THR A 24 -3.40 6.34 1.79
N GLY A 25 -2.80 6.46 0.60
CA GLY A 25 -3.29 7.35 -0.45
C GLY A 25 -4.75 7.06 -0.85
N PHE A 26 -5.11 5.79 -1.04
CA PHE A 26 -6.51 5.42 -1.36
C PHE A 26 -7.48 5.69 -0.21
N LEU A 27 -7.07 5.44 1.04
CA LEU A 27 -7.88 5.77 2.20
C LEU A 27 -8.11 7.29 2.32
N MET A 28 -7.11 8.11 2.03
CA MET A 28 -7.25 9.58 1.99
C MET A 28 -8.20 10.03 0.89
N LEU A 29 -8.10 9.47 -0.32
CA LEU A 29 -9.04 9.77 -1.42
C LEU A 29 -10.49 9.41 -1.05
N LYS A 30 -10.68 8.33 -0.26
CA LYS A 30 -11.99 7.96 0.28
C LYS A 30 -12.48 8.99 1.29
N GLU A 31 -11.63 9.41 2.23
CA GLU A 31 -11.97 10.42 3.25
C GLU A 31 -12.32 11.78 2.63
N GLN A 32 -11.62 12.17 1.58
CA GLN A 32 -11.91 13.37 0.77
C GLN A 32 -13.19 13.24 -0.07
N GLY A 33 -13.80 12.05 -0.13
CA GLY A 33 -15.02 11.80 -0.90
C GLY A 33 -14.82 11.74 -2.42
N ILE A 34 -13.59 11.55 -2.89
CA ILE A 34 -13.26 11.48 -4.32
C ILE A 34 -13.62 10.10 -4.90
N ILE A 35 -13.46 9.04 -4.10
CA ILE A 35 -13.71 7.66 -4.50
C ILE A 35 -14.63 6.93 -3.52
N ASP A 36 -15.32 5.92 -4.03
CA ASP A 36 -15.96 4.88 -3.22
C ASP A 36 -15.03 3.66 -3.17
N LEU A 37 -14.53 3.34 -1.96
CA LEU A 37 -13.46 2.37 -1.78
C LEU A 37 -13.89 1.13 -0.99
N GLU A 38 -13.73 -0.03 -1.63
CA GLU A 38 -13.82 -1.37 -1.07
C GLU A 38 -12.40 -1.96 -0.94
N ILE A 39 -12.09 -2.62 0.19
CA ILE A 39 -10.79 -3.27 0.39
C ILE A 39 -11.00 -4.71 0.81
N ASN A 40 -10.48 -5.63 0.00
CA ASN A 40 -10.51 -7.06 0.22
C ASN A 40 -9.12 -7.56 0.62
N ARG A 41 -9.06 -8.19 1.78
CA ARG A 41 -7.84 -8.81 2.30
C ARG A 41 -8.00 -10.32 2.25
N SER A 42 -7.12 -11.02 1.56
CA SER A 42 -7.18 -12.48 1.40
C SER A 42 -5.86 -13.13 1.78
N ARG A 43 -5.92 -14.24 2.54
CA ARG A 43 -4.73 -15.07 2.80
C ARG A 43 -4.24 -15.78 1.53
N ASN A 44 -5.14 -15.97 0.57
CA ASN A 44 -4.87 -16.59 -0.71
C ASN A 44 -4.42 -15.58 -1.77
N HIS A 45 -4.25 -14.30 -1.40
CA HIS A 45 -3.63 -13.36 -2.33
C HIS A 45 -2.18 -13.79 -2.56
N PRO A 46 -1.74 -13.96 -3.82
CA PRO A 46 -0.46 -14.59 -4.14
C PRO A 46 0.75 -13.81 -3.64
N PHE A 47 0.62 -12.50 -3.44
CA PHE A 47 1.75 -11.61 -3.10
C PHE A 47 1.48 -10.76 -1.87
N THR A 48 2.47 -10.64 -0.99
CA THR A 48 2.43 -9.77 0.21
C THR A 48 2.82 -8.32 -0.07
N GLY A 49 3.51 -8.07 -1.19
CA GLY A 49 3.99 -6.75 -1.60
C GLY A 49 3.26 -6.15 -2.81
N ILE A 50 2.28 -6.83 -3.40
CA ILE A 50 1.51 -6.29 -4.54
C ILE A 50 0.13 -5.84 -4.09
N VAL A 51 -0.25 -4.62 -4.50
CA VAL A 51 -1.58 -4.06 -4.34
C VAL A 51 -2.28 -4.08 -5.69
N GLU A 52 -3.35 -4.85 -5.81
CA GLU A 52 -4.23 -4.82 -6.98
C GLU A 52 -5.34 -3.79 -6.76
N VAL A 53 -5.56 -2.93 -7.74
CA VAL A 53 -6.60 -1.90 -7.72
C VAL A 53 -7.46 -2.01 -8.97
N ILE A 54 -8.75 -2.16 -8.79
CA ILE A 54 -9.75 -2.21 -9.86
C ILE A 54 -10.57 -0.93 -9.81
N VAL A 55 -10.45 -0.10 -10.84
CA VAL A 55 -11.18 1.17 -10.98
C VAL A 55 -12.38 0.98 -11.92
N ASN A 56 -13.55 1.39 -11.45
CA ASN A 56 -14.84 1.30 -12.13
C ASN A 56 -15.15 -0.09 -12.72
N ASP A 57 -14.70 -1.16 -12.04
CA ASP A 57 -14.80 -2.55 -12.48
C ASP A 57 -14.22 -2.82 -13.89
N LYS A 58 -13.35 -1.93 -14.40
CA LYS A 58 -12.85 -1.95 -15.79
C LYS A 58 -11.34 -1.88 -15.90
N ILE A 59 -10.71 -1.00 -15.13
CA ILE A 59 -9.28 -0.75 -15.23
C ILE A 59 -8.61 -1.44 -14.05
N ASN A 60 -7.79 -2.44 -14.34
CA ASN A 60 -6.94 -3.08 -13.33
C ASN A 60 -5.56 -2.39 -13.32
N VAL A 61 -5.06 -2.09 -12.13
CA VAL A 61 -3.76 -1.48 -11.87
C VAL A 61 -3.06 -2.31 -10.80
N LEU A 62 -1.81 -2.69 -11.06
CA LEU A 62 -0.97 -3.35 -10.07
C LEU A 62 0.09 -2.37 -9.57
N TYR A 63 0.21 -2.26 -8.26
CA TYR A 63 1.33 -1.60 -7.61
C TYR A 63 2.19 -2.66 -6.94
N ASP A 64 3.31 -3.00 -7.55
CA ASP A 64 4.32 -3.89 -6.98
C ASP A 64 5.29 -3.09 -6.10
N MET A 65 5.12 -3.29 -4.80
CA MET A 65 5.91 -2.67 -3.73
C MET A 65 7.00 -3.58 -3.19
N ALA A 66 7.20 -4.78 -3.75
CA ALA A 66 8.25 -5.69 -3.31
C ALA A 66 9.65 -5.13 -3.60
N ASP A 67 10.63 -5.52 -2.79
CA ASP A 67 12.05 -5.29 -3.07
C ASP A 67 12.53 -6.23 -4.19
N GLY A 68 13.10 -5.66 -5.23
CA GLY A 68 13.62 -6.42 -6.36
C GLY A 68 12.53 -7.26 -7.04
N TYR A 69 12.92 -8.39 -7.62
CA TYR A 69 12.05 -9.28 -8.41
C TYR A 69 11.90 -10.65 -7.73
N ASN A 70 11.75 -10.64 -6.40
CA ASN A 70 11.70 -11.83 -5.55
C ASN A 70 10.28 -12.44 -5.48
N PHE A 71 9.73 -12.82 -6.62
CA PHE A 71 8.36 -13.35 -6.71
C PHE A 71 8.28 -14.55 -7.65
N ASP A 72 7.20 -15.34 -7.53
CA ASP A 72 6.89 -16.39 -8.49
C ASP A 72 6.56 -15.73 -9.84
N LEU A 73 7.45 -15.96 -10.81
CA LEU A 73 7.36 -15.39 -12.14
C LEU A 73 6.08 -15.79 -12.87
N GLY A 74 5.60 -17.02 -12.68
CA GLY A 74 4.41 -17.52 -13.35
C GLY A 74 3.15 -16.80 -12.88
N GLU A 75 3.00 -16.63 -11.57
CA GLU A 75 1.85 -15.94 -10.99
C GLU A 75 1.87 -14.44 -11.29
N VAL A 76 3.03 -13.78 -11.14
CA VAL A 76 3.13 -12.34 -11.44
C VAL A 76 2.86 -12.07 -12.91
N GLN A 77 3.37 -12.92 -13.82
CA GLN A 77 3.11 -12.80 -15.24
C GLN A 77 1.61 -12.97 -15.56
N ALA A 78 0.90 -13.89 -14.89
CA ALA A 78 -0.54 -14.07 -15.08
C ALA A 78 -1.34 -12.81 -14.69
N TYR A 79 -0.96 -12.15 -13.60
CA TYR A 79 -1.54 -10.88 -13.17
C TYR A 79 -1.15 -9.73 -14.11
N ALA A 80 0.12 -9.63 -14.46
CA ALA A 80 0.65 -8.56 -15.32
C ALA A 80 0.07 -8.60 -16.74
N ARG A 81 -0.22 -9.79 -17.29
CA ARG A 81 -0.89 -9.90 -18.60
C ARG A 81 -2.32 -9.35 -18.57
N LYS A 82 -3.04 -9.52 -17.45
CA LYS A 82 -4.45 -9.10 -17.28
C LYS A 82 -4.62 -7.67 -16.78
N THR A 83 -3.59 -7.09 -16.17
CA THR A 83 -3.66 -5.71 -15.69
C THR A 83 -3.61 -4.72 -16.84
N ALA A 84 -4.17 -3.52 -16.71
CA ALA A 84 -3.99 -2.46 -17.70
C ALA A 84 -2.66 -1.72 -17.49
N PHE A 85 -2.34 -1.45 -16.21
CA PHE A 85 -1.12 -0.76 -15.80
C PHE A 85 -0.41 -1.55 -14.70
N TYR A 86 0.91 -1.66 -14.79
CA TYR A 86 1.76 -2.25 -13.77
C TYR A 86 2.77 -1.20 -13.33
N PHE A 87 2.76 -0.81 -12.07
CA PHE A 87 3.77 0.07 -11.49
C PHE A 87 4.70 -0.71 -10.57
N LYS A 88 6.01 -0.54 -10.73
CA LYS A 88 7.03 -1.20 -9.92
C LYS A 88 7.84 -0.17 -9.12
N ARG A 89 7.96 -0.40 -7.81
CA ARG A 89 8.79 0.44 -6.93
C ARG A 89 10.29 0.32 -7.26
N SER A 90 10.83 -0.90 -7.26
CA SER A 90 12.23 -1.17 -7.59
C SER A 90 12.43 -1.36 -9.10
N TYR A 91 11.95 -0.40 -9.89
CA TYR A 91 11.93 -0.48 -11.34
C TYR A 91 13.35 -0.63 -11.92
N ASN A 92 13.53 -1.61 -12.81
CA ASN A 92 14.74 -1.79 -13.58
C ASN A 92 14.38 -2.17 -15.02
N GLU A 93 14.69 -1.29 -15.97
CA GLU A 93 14.34 -1.47 -17.38
C GLU A 93 15.01 -2.71 -17.99
N GLU A 94 16.31 -2.91 -17.75
CA GLU A 94 17.06 -4.06 -18.27
C GLU A 94 16.47 -5.39 -17.78
N TYR A 95 16.04 -5.44 -16.52
CA TYR A 95 15.42 -6.61 -15.93
C TYR A 95 14.00 -6.82 -16.48
N ASN A 96 13.22 -5.75 -16.65
CA ASN A 96 11.87 -5.81 -17.22
C ASN A 96 11.87 -6.33 -18.66
N ASN A 97 12.87 -5.96 -19.47
CA ASN A 97 13.02 -6.40 -20.86
C ASN A 97 13.19 -7.92 -21.02
N ARG A 98 13.42 -8.65 -19.92
CA ARG A 98 13.48 -10.12 -19.89
C ARG A 98 12.08 -10.76 -19.97
N TYR A 99 11.02 -9.97 -19.82
CA TYR A 99 9.63 -10.44 -19.80
C TYR A 99 8.80 -9.89 -20.95
N ASP A 100 7.87 -10.70 -21.47
CA ASP A 100 6.95 -10.32 -22.55
C ASP A 100 5.99 -9.18 -22.18
N PHE A 101 5.73 -8.96 -20.89
CA PHE A 101 4.93 -7.85 -20.36
C PHE A 101 5.78 -6.66 -19.88
N GLY A 102 7.11 -6.70 -20.03
CA GLY A 102 8.04 -5.71 -19.48
C GLY A 102 7.75 -4.27 -19.91
N SER A 103 7.30 -4.08 -21.15
CA SER A 103 6.95 -2.76 -21.71
C SER A 103 5.73 -2.09 -21.05
N ARG A 104 4.99 -2.84 -20.23
CA ARG A 104 3.79 -2.37 -19.51
C ARG A 104 4.09 -2.11 -18.02
N ILE A 105 5.33 -2.34 -17.60
CA ILE A 105 5.83 -2.03 -16.28
C ILE A 105 6.33 -0.59 -16.32
N TYR A 106 5.81 0.23 -15.40
CA TYR A 106 6.16 1.64 -15.26
C TYR A 106 6.87 1.86 -13.93
N PRO A 107 7.81 2.82 -13.85
CA PRO A 107 8.39 3.20 -12.58
C PRO A 107 7.34 3.85 -11.69
N LEU A 108 7.22 3.40 -10.45
CA LEU A 108 6.34 4.04 -9.45
C LEU A 108 7.01 5.25 -8.79
N GLY A 109 8.34 5.20 -8.64
CA GLY A 109 9.13 6.22 -7.94
C GLY A 109 9.42 5.86 -6.48
N LEU A 110 9.72 6.90 -5.69
CA LEU A 110 10.11 6.75 -4.29
C LEU A 110 8.93 6.26 -3.44
N ASN A 111 9.26 5.41 -2.47
CA ASN A 111 8.30 4.88 -1.52
C ASN A 111 8.69 5.27 -0.11
N TYR A 112 7.79 5.99 0.56
CA TYR A 112 7.93 6.44 1.93
C TYR A 112 6.96 5.67 2.81
N HIS A 113 7.40 5.33 4.03
CA HIS A 113 6.45 4.84 5.01
C HIS A 113 5.60 6.02 5.48
N VAL A 114 4.35 6.05 5.03
CA VAL A 114 3.35 7.03 5.46
C VAL A 114 2.05 6.32 5.83
N THR A 115 1.36 6.85 6.81
CA THR A 115 0.09 6.31 7.31
C THR A 115 -0.87 7.42 7.68
N MET A 116 -2.07 7.06 8.09
CA MET A 116 -3.10 7.98 8.53
C MET A 116 -3.82 7.38 9.73
N LYS A 117 -4.58 8.20 10.45
CA LYS A 117 -5.38 7.72 11.56
C LYS A 117 -6.36 6.63 11.08
N ASN A 118 -6.47 5.54 11.84
CA ASN A 118 -7.32 4.38 11.53
C ASN A 118 -6.96 3.63 10.24
N ASN A 119 -5.69 3.62 9.84
CA ASN A 119 -5.25 2.81 8.71
C ASN A 119 -5.51 1.31 8.96
N ILE A 120 -5.99 0.62 7.94
CA ILE A 120 -6.25 -0.83 8.00
C ILE A 120 -4.98 -1.66 8.21
N LEU A 121 -3.81 -1.09 7.92
CA LEU A 121 -2.50 -1.73 8.07
C LEU A 121 -1.93 -1.63 9.49
N ASP A 122 -2.40 -0.66 10.29
CA ASP A 122 -1.93 -0.47 11.67
C ASP A 122 -2.37 -1.62 12.58
N LYS A 123 -3.41 -2.35 12.17
CA LYS A 123 -3.99 -3.46 12.92
C LYS A 123 -3.74 -4.76 12.14
N PRO A 124 -3.28 -5.83 12.83
CA PRO A 124 -3.24 -7.16 12.23
C PRO A 124 -4.64 -7.53 11.75
N TYR A 125 -4.73 -8.15 10.56
CA TYR A 125 -6.01 -8.54 9.96
C TYR A 125 -6.87 -9.37 10.92
N GLU A 126 -6.24 -10.32 11.63
CA GLU A 126 -6.85 -11.16 12.66
C GLU A 126 -6.21 -10.89 14.03
N ALA A 127 -6.28 -9.65 14.49
CA ALA A 127 -5.86 -9.32 15.85
C ALA A 127 -6.82 -9.96 16.86
N ASN A 128 -6.32 -10.92 17.65
CA ASN A 128 -7.06 -11.42 18.81
C ASN A 128 -7.36 -10.27 19.80
N LEU A 129 -8.33 -10.48 20.71
CA LEU A 129 -8.78 -9.45 21.64
C LEU A 129 -7.63 -8.84 22.46
N ALA A 130 -6.69 -9.66 22.92
CA ALA A 130 -5.51 -9.21 23.66
C ALA A 130 -4.63 -8.25 22.83
N HIS A 131 -4.41 -8.54 21.54
CA HIS A 131 -3.64 -7.68 20.66
C HIS A 131 -4.39 -6.37 20.35
N ARG A 132 -5.71 -6.41 20.18
CA ARG A 132 -6.55 -5.21 20.00
C ARG A 132 -6.48 -4.29 21.22
N ILE A 133 -6.55 -4.86 22.44
CA ILE A 133 -6.44 -4.11 23.70
C ILE A 133 -5.04 -3.51 23.85
N LYS A 134 -3.98 -4.30 23.58
CA LYS A 134 -2.59 -3.80 23.59
C LYS A 134 -2.40 -2.60 22.68
N TRP A 135 -2.96 -2.64 21.47
CA TRP A 135 -2.89 -1.53 20.52
C TRP A 135 -3.66 -0.30 20.99
N TYR A 136 -4.89 -0.48 21.49
CA TYR A 136 -5.68 0.61 22.04
C TYR A 136 -4.96 1.32 23.20
N ILE A 137 -4.34 0.56 24.10
CA ILE A 137 -3.51 1.08 25.19
C ILE A 137 -2.34 1.89 24.62
N LYS A 138 -1.56 1.32 23.70
CA LYS A 138 -0.42 2.03 23.07
C LYS A 138 -0.83 3.34 22.40
N GLU A 139 -1.97 3.35 21.70
CA GLU A 139 -2.51 4.53 21.05
C GLU A 139 -2.89 5.61 22.07
N ARG A 140 -3.54 5.22 23.19
CA ARG A 140 -3.95 6.15 24.25
C ARG A 140 -2.78 6.77 25.02
N PHE A 141 -1.68 6.02 25.15
CA PHE A 141 -0.44 6.47 25.81
C PHE A 141 0.55 7.15 24.87
N GLY A 142 0.20 7.36 23.58
CA GLY A 142 1.07 8.06 22.61
C GLY A 142 2.34 7.30 22.22
N ASN A 143 2.47 6.02 22.60
CA ASN A 143 3.65 5.19 22.33
C ASN A 143 3.57 4.46 20.98
N ASN A 144 2.82 5.01 20.02
CA ASN A 144 2.65 4.41 18.72
C ASN A 144 3.56 5.09 17.69
N TYR A 145 4.61 4.38 17.28
CA TYR A 145 5.58 4.83 16.28
C TYR A 145 4.94 5.28 14.96
N SER A 146 3.79 4.72 14.57
CA SER A 146 3.11 5.08 13.32
C SER A 146 2.63 6.54 13.30
N GLN A 147 2.39 7.15 14.47
CA GLN A 147 1.94 8.54 14.59
C GLN A 147 2.97 9.57 14.16
N HIS A 148 4.26 9.21 14.04
CA HIS A 148 5.29 10.09 13.50
C HIS A 148 5.25 10.17 11.97
N PHE A 149 4.67 9.16 11.32
CA PHE A 149 4.60 9.03 9.87
C PHE A 149 3.21 9.34 9.32
N TYR A 150 2.39 10.06 10.09
CA TYR A 150 1.14 10.61 9.60
C TYR A 150 1.42 11.61 8.48
N VAL A 151 0.66 11.54 7.40
CA VAL A 151 0.90 12.36 6.20
C VAL A 151 1.01 13.84 6.56
N GLU A 152 0.17 14.33 7.48
CA GLU A 152 0.17 15.74 7.89
C GLU A 152 1.47 16.15 8.62
N LYS A 153 2.16 15.21 9.26
CA LYS A 153 3.45 15.45 9.92
C LYS A 153 4.64 15.22 9.00
N PHE A 154 4.52 14.25 8.09
CA PHE A 154 5.57 13.93 7.13
C PHE A 154 5.74 15.06 6.11
N GLU A 155 4.63 15.67 5.67
CA GLU A 155 4.63 16.81 4.75
C GLU A 155 4.75 18.17 5.46
N ASP A 156 4.81 18.19 6.79
CA ASP A 156 4.99 19.43 7.56
C ASP A 156 6.40 20.00 7.34
N THR A 157 6.51 21.32 7.45
CA THR A 157 7.81 21.98 7.49
C THR A 157 8.63 21.48 8.68
N PRO A 158 9.93 21.13 8.48
CA PRO A 158 10.78 20.69 9.57
C PRO A 158 10.80 21.73 10.70
N LYS A 159 10.36 21.32 11.89
CA LYS A 159 10.40 22.20 13.06
C LYS A 159 11.86 22.36 13.49
N PRO A 160 12.32 23.58 13.82
CA PRO A 160 13.67 23.77 14.35
C PRO A 160 13.86 22.88 15.58
N SER A 161 14.99 22.18 15.66
CA SER A 161 15.22 21.27 16.77
C SER A 161 15.34 22.07 18.06
N ASN A 162 14.41 21.89 19.00
CA ASN A 162 14.58 22.29 20.40
C ASN A 162 15.56 21.36 21.14
N ALA A 163 16.59 20.88 20.43
CA ALA A 163 17.69 20.14 21.02
C ALA A 163 18.69 21.17 21.52
N SER A 164 18.63 21.46 22.82
CA SER A 164 19.83 21.91 23.53
C SER A 164 20.92 20.83 23.34
N PRO A 165 22.17 21.22 23.06
CA PRO A 165 23.29 20.30 22.86
C PRO A 165 23.53 19.39 24.08
#